data_AF-A0A538CAM0-F1
#
_entry.id   AF-A0A538CAM0-F1
#
_cell.length_a   1.000
_cell.length_b   1.000
_cell.length_c   1.000
_cell.angle_alpha   90.00
_cell.angle_beta   90.00
_cell.angle_gamma   90.00
#
_symmetry.space_group_name_H-M   'P 1'
#
loop_
_entity.id
_entity.type
_entity.pdbx_description
1 polymer ?
#
loop_
_entity_poly.entity_id
_entity_poly.type
_entity_poly.pdbx_seq_one_letter_code
_entity_poly.pdbx_strand_id
1 'polypeptide(L)'
;DERLSDTRVVVLTTFELDEYVFGALRAGASGFLLKDLEAPDLLAAIRVVAEGDALLAPRVTRRLIAAFARSPERTLAAPPSLDELTSREREVLALVGAGLSNGEIADQLVVSPLTAKTHVSRLLMKLGARDRAQLVVVAYESGLVVPGGAA
;
A
#
# COMPACT_ATOMS: atom_id res chain seq x y z
N ASP A 1 8.47 -21.02 2.45
CA ASP A 1 9.91 -21.20 2.70
C ASP A 1 10.37 -20.00 3.51
N GLU A 2 10.80 -20.23 4.73
CA GLU A 2 11.19 -19.15 5.66
C GLU A 2 12.38 -18.34 5.14
N ARG A 3 13.20 -18.92 4.25
CA ARG A 3 14.31 -18.24 3.57
C ARG A 3 13.87 -17.18 2.56
N LEU A 4 12.58 -17.14 2.23
CA LEU A 4 12.00 -16.19 1.27
C LEU A 4 11.12 -15.14 1.94
N SER A 5 11.09 -15.05 3.27
CA SER A 5 10.26 -14.10 4.02
C SER A 5 10.51 -12.63 3.63
N ASP A 6 11.75 -12.28 3.30
CA ASP A 6 12.15 -10.94 2.88
C ASP A 6 11.99 -10.70 1.37
N THR A 7 11.51 -11.69 0.61
CA THR A 7 11.36 -11.59 -0.85
C THR A 7 10.26 -10.60 -1.21
N ARG A 8 10.61 -9.63 -2.05
CA ARG A 8 9.68 -8.66 -2.61
C ARG A 8 9.24 -9.12 -4.00
N VAL A 9 7.94 -9.10 -4.24
CA VAL A 9 7.35 -9.56 -5.50
C VAL A 9 6.80 -8.36 -6.26
N VAL A 10 7.24 -8.17 -7.49
CA VAL A 10 6.70 -7.15 -8.39
C VAL A 10 6.02 -7.84 -9.56
N VAL A 11 4.77 -7.47 -9.83
CA VAL A 11 4.03 -7.98 -10.99
C VAL A 11 4.20 -7.02 -12.15
N LEU A 12 4.70 -7.50 -13.28
CA LEU A 12 4.79 -6.77 -14.55
C LEU A 12 3.71 -7.30 -15.49
N THR A 13 2.79 -6.45 -15.94
CA THR A 13 1.66 -6.87 -16.78
C THR A 13 1.46 -5.95 -17.98
N THR A 14 0.86 -6.48 -19.04
CA THR A 14 0.39 -5.70 -20.20
C THR A 14 -1.01 -5.10 -19.99
N PHE A 15 -1.78 -5.59 -19.01
CA PHE A 15 -3.19 -5.22 -18.84
C PHE A 15 -3.47 -4.61 -17.46
N GLU A 16 -4.19 -3.48 -17.46
CA GLU A 16 -4.67 -2.77 -16.27
C GLU A 16 -6.05 -3.27 -15.82
N LEU A 17 -6.22 -4.59 -15.73
CA LEU A 17 -7.49 -5.15 -15.24
C LEU A 17 -7.49 -5.11 -13.70
N ASP A 18 -8.39 -4.27 -13.18
CA ASP A 18 -8.57 -3.89 -11.77
C ASP A 18 -8.52 -5.06 -10.78
N GLU A 19 -9.11 -6.20 -11.13
CA GLU A 19 -9.22 -7.40 -10.30
C GLU A 19 -7.86 -8.08 -10.03
N TYR A 20 -6.94 -8.02 -10.99
CA TYR A 20 -5.62 -8.66 -10.88
C TYR A 20 -4.67 -7.86 -10.00
N VAL A 21 -4.80 -6.53 -9.97
CA VAL A 21 -3.94 -5.69 -9.13
C VAL A 21 -4.21 -5.99 -7.66
N PHE A 22 -5.48 -5.96 -7.25
CA PHE A 22 -5.84 -6.20 -5.86
C PHE A 22 -5.66 -7.66 -5.44
N GLY A 23 -5.96 -8.61 -6.33
CA GLY A 23 -5.64 -10.03 -6.11
C GLY A 23 -4.15 -10.24 -5.88
N ALA A 24 -3.29 -9.62 -6.69
CA ALA A 24 -1.84 -9.70 -6.53
C ALA A 24 -1.38 -9.05 -5.21
N LEU A 25 -1.90 -7.88 -4.85
CA LEU A 25 -1.54 -7.24 -3.58
C LEU A 25 -1.99 -8.05 -2.37
N ARG A 26 -3.22 -8.59 -2.36
CA ARG A 26 -3.69 -9.52 -1.30
C ARG A 26 -2.84 -10.79 -1.21
N ALA A 27 -2.36 -11.28 -2.34
CA ALA A 27 -1.44 -12.42 -2.39
C ALA A 27 0.00 -12.06 -1.93
N GLY A 28 0.28 -10.79 -1.60
CA GLY A 28 1.61 -10.36 -1.19
C GLY A 28 2.50 -9.93 -2.36
N ALA A 29 1.95 -9.25 -3.37
CA ALA A 29 2.75 -8.45 -4.27
C ALA A 29 3.12 -7.11 -3.60
N SER A 30 4.38 -6.71 -3.74
CA SER A 30 4.98 -5.47 -3.22
C SER A 30 4.92 -4.32 -4.23
N GLY A 31 4.66 -4.62 -5.50
CA GLY A 31 4.53 -3.63 -6.56
C GLY A 31 3.79 -4.17 -7.78
N PHE A 32 3.21 -3.27 -8.56
CA PHE A 32 2.50 -3.59 -9.80
C PHE A 32 2.90 -2.58 -10.87
N LEU A 33 3.46 -3.08 -11.97
CA LEU A 33 4.10 -2.30 -13.02
C LEU A 33 3.53 -2.71 -14.38
N LEU A 34 3.53 -1.76 -15.31
CA LEU A 34 3.15 -2.03 -16.69
C LEU A 34 4.35 -2.43 -17.53
N LYS A 35 4.12 -3.31 -18.51
CA LYS A 35 5.15 -3.82 -19.41
C LYS A 35 5.65 -2.78 -20.42
N ASP A 36 5.00 -1.62 -20.51
CA ASP A 36 5.39 -0.50 -21.38
C ASP A 36 6.39 0.48 -20.72
N LEU A 37 6.77 0.26 -19.46
CA LEU A 37 7.80 1.04 -18.78
C LEU A 37 9.16 0.94 -19.51
N GLU A 38 9.87 2.06 -19.59
CA GLU A 38 11.25 2.05 -20.05
C GLU A 38 12.18 1.37 -19.04
N ALA A 39 13.30 0.83 -19.51
CA ALA A 39 14.25 0.11 -18.67
C ALA A 39 14.77 0.92 -17.45
N PRO A 40 15.06 2.24 -17.57
CA PRO A 40 15.45 3.05 -16.41
C PRO A 40 14.35 3.13 -15.34
N ASP A 41 13.09 3.25 -15.75
CA ASP A 41 11.95 3.33 -14.84
C ASP A 41 11.70 2.01 -14.12
N LEU A 42 11.87 0.88 -14.82
CA LEU A 42 11.81 -0.44 -14.20
C LEU A 42 12.91 -0.63 -13.15
N LEU A 43 14.15 -0.19 -13.44
CA LEU A 43 15.26 -0.25 -12.50
C LEU A 43 15.04 0.63 -11.28
N ALA A 44 14.54 1.85 -11.48
CA ALA A 44 14.13 2.72 -10.38
C ALA A 44 13.04 2.05 -9.55
N ALA A 45 12.09 1.37 -10.21
CA ALA A 45 10.99 0.72 -9.53
C ALA A 45 11.43 -0.45 -8.64
N ILE A 46 12.36 -1.26 -9.13
CA ILE A 46 12.95 -2.35 -8.36
C ILE A 46 13.67 -1.83 -7.12
N ARG A 47 14.42 -0.72 -7.23
CA ARG A 47 15.17 -0.13 -6.10
C ARG A 47 14.24 0.32 -4.98
N VAL A 48 13.16 1.04 -5.32
CA VAL A 48 12.17 1.49 -4.35
C VAL A 48 11.51 0.32 -3.62
N VAL A 49 11.10 -0.72 -4.37
CA VAL A 49 10.52 -1.93 -3.76
C VAL A 49 11.52 -2.68 -2.88
N ALA A 50 12.78 -2.75 -3.30
CA ALA A 50 13.85 -3.36 -2.51
C ALA A 50 14.14 -2.61 -1.21
N GLU A 51 13.98 -1.28 -1.20
CA GLU A 51 14.09 -0.44 0.00
C GLU A 51 12.89 -0.58 0.97
N GLY A 52 11.87 -1.37 0.59
CA GLY A 52 10.67 -1.64 1.39
C GLY A 52 9.54 -0.63 1.18
N ASP A 53 9.77 0.38 0.33
CA ASP A 53 8.75 1.31 -0.13
C ASP A 53 7.91 0.63 -1.21
N ALA A 54 6.58 0.79 -1.15
CA ALA A 54 5.72 0.28 -2.20
C ALA A 54 5.63 1.28 -3.35
N LEU A 55 5.83 0.81 -4.57
CA LEU A 55 5.46 1.54 -5.77
C LEU A 55 4.02 1.24 -6.12
N LEU A 56 3.16 2.10 -5.60
CA LEU A 56 1.90 2.39 -6.24
C LEU A 56 2.10 3.75 -6.90
N ALA A 57 2.19 3.79 -8.23
CA ALA A 57 2.07 5.08 -8.90
C ALA A 57 0.77 5.73 -8.42
N PRO A 58 0.68 7.06 -8.25
CA PRO A 58 -0.55 7.72 -7.78
C PRO A 58 -1.80 7.32 -8.60
N ARG A 59 -1.62 7.00 -9.89
CA ARG A 59 -2.65 6.43 -10.76
C ARG A 59 -3.04 5.00 -10.38
N VAL A 60 -2.09 4.15 -9.98
CA VAL A 60 -2.33 2.78 -9.50
C VAL A 60 -3.03 2.81 -8.13
N THR A 61 -2.67 3.71 -7.22
CA THR A 61 -3.44 3.90 -5.96
C THR A 61 -4.87 4.34 -6.24
N ARG A 62 -5.08 5.35 -7.11
CA ARG A 62 -6.43 5.77 -7.55
C ARG A 62 -7.20 4.68 -8.28
N ARG A 63 -6.53 3.74 -8.92
CA ARG A 63 -7.14 2.59 -9.59
C ARG A 63 -7.47 1.47 -8.61
N LEU A 64 -6.64 1.23 -7.62
CA LEU A 64 -6.95 0.35 -6.49
C LEU A 64 -8.17 0.85 -5.72
N ILE A 65 -8.27 2.16 -5.51
CA ILE A 65 -9.46 2.86 -5.04
C ILE A 65 -10.67 2.50 -5.93
N ALA A 66 -10.57 2.71 -7.24
CA ALA A 66 -11.68 2.46 -8.17
C ALA A 66 -12.10 0.98 -8.26
N ALA A 67 -11.16 0.03 -8.15
CA ALA A 67 -11.40 -1.40 -8.13
C ALA A 67 -12.17 -1.83 -6.87
N PHE A 68 -11.82 -1.27 -5.72
CA PHE A 68 -12.46 -1.58 -4.44
C PHE A 68 -13.90 -1.05 -4.37
N ALA A 69 -14.20 0.07 -5.06
CA ALA A 69 -15.57 0.56 -5.23
C ALA A 69 -16.45 -0.36 -6.09
N ARG A 70 -15.84 -1.21 -6.94
CA ARG A 70 -16.54 -2.06 -7.93
C ARG A 70 -16.73 -3.52 -7.49
N SER A 71 -16.07 -3.97 -6.43
CA SER A 71 -16.13 -5.38 -6.02
C SER A 71 -17.28 -5.65 -5.02
N PRO A 72 -18.31 -6.45 -5.37
CA PRO A 72 -19.43 -6.75 -4.48
C PRO A 72 -19.09 -7.78 -3.39
N GLU A 73 -17.96 -8.50 -3.53
CA GLU A 73 -17.65 -9.66 -2.70
C GLU A 73 -16.74 -9.31 -1.52
N ARG A 74 -17.40 -8.98 -0.40
CA ARG A 74 -16.81 -9.09 0.94
C ARG A 74 -16.64 -10.57 1.31
N THR A 75 -15.62 -11.24 0.79
CA THR A 75 -15.27 -12.58 1.29
C THR A 75 -14.21 -12.46 2.38
N LEU A 76 -14.70 -12.08 3.57
CA LEU A 76 -14.44 -12.68 4.89
C LEU A 76 -13.01 -13.20 5.20
N ALA A 77 -12.11 -12.29 5.54
CA ALA A 77 -11.38 -12.38 6.80
C ALA A 77 -11.93 -11.29 7.72
N ALA A 78 -12.00 -11.52 9.03
CA ALA A 78 -12.33 -10.42 9.94
C ALA A 78 -11.36 -9.27 9.65
N PRO A 79 -11.84 -8.03 9.45
CA PRO A 79 -10.96 -6.91 9.19
C PRO A 79 -9.86 -6.89 10.26
N PRO A 80 -8.58 -6.66 9.89
CA PRO A 80 -7.52 -6.55 10.88
C PRO A 80 -7.95 -5.54 11.95
N SER A 81 -8.02 -5.99 13.21
CA SER A 81 -8.44 -5.11 14.31
C SER A 81 -7.43 -3.96 14.40
N LEU A 82 -7.95 -2.75 14.27
CA LEU A 82 -7.16 -1.53 14.44
C LEU A 82 -7.16 -1.06 15.90
N ASP A 83 -7.71 -1.84 16.83
CA ASP A 83 -7.91 -1.45 18.23
C ASP A 83 -6.57 -1.19 18.93
N GLU A 84 -5.53 -1.91 18.55
CA GLU A 84 -4.18 -1.75 19.09
C GLU A 84 -3.50 -0.44 18.64
N LEU A 85 -3.96 0.18 17.54
CA LEU A 85 -3.37 1.42 17.04
C LEU A 85 -3.72 2.61 17.94
N THR A 86 -2.80 3.56 18.06
CA THR A 86 -3.09 4.88 18.62
C THR A 86 -3.88 5.73 17.63
N SER A 87 -4.44 6.86 18.08
CA SER A 87 -5.10 7.83 17.18
C SER A 87 -4.16 8.30 16.07
N ARG A 88 -2.90 8.61 16.42
CA ARG A 88 -1.89 9.06 15.47
C ARG A 88 -1.48 7.97 14.47
N GLU A 89 -1.39 6.72 14.92
CA GLU A 89 -1.11 5.59 14.04
C GLU A 89 -2.25 5.33 13.05
N ARG A 90 -3.51 5.46 13.49
CA ARG A 90 -4.68 5.37 12.60
C ARG A 90 -4.68 6.49 11.56
N GLU A 91 -4.37 7.72 11.96
CA GLU A 91 -4.27 8.85 11.04
C GLU A 91 -3.18 8.63 9.97
N VAL A 92 -1.98 8.19 10.37
CA VAL A 92 -0.91 7.84 9.43
C VAL A 92 -1.34 6.69 8.50
N LEU A 93 -2.00 5.66 9.02
CA LEU A 93 -2.50 4.54 8.22
C LEU A 93 -3.53 5.00 7.17
N ALA A 94 -4.41 5.93 7.53
CA ALA A 94 -5.38 6.50 6.59
C ALA A 94 -4.69 7.28 5.46
N LEU A 95 -3.68 8.10 5.76
CA LEU A 95 -2.91 8.83 4.75
C LEU A 95 -2.10 7.87 3.85
N VAL A 96 -1.55 6.80 4.43
CA VAL A 96 -0.91 5.73 3.65
C VAL A 96 -1.92 5.07 2.70
N GLY A 97 -3.12 4.73 3.19
CA GLY A 97 -4.19 4.14 2.39
C GLY A 97 -4.73 5.06 1.28
N ALA A 98 -4.66 6.38 1.49
CA ALA A 98 -4.91 7.40 0.48
C ALA A 98 -3.75 7.56 -0.54
N GLY A 99 -2.62 6.90 -0.31
CA GLY A 99 -1.49 6.83 -1.23
C GLY A 99 -0.40 7.89 -1.03
N LEU A 100 -0.43 8.66 0.06
CA LEU A 100 0.50 9.76 0.28
C LEU A 100 1.90 9.28 0.65
N SER A 101 2.94 9.78 -0.01
CA SER A 101 4.35 9.54 0.32
C SER A 101 4.71 10.01 1.74
N ASN A 102 5.86 9.60 2.27
CA ASN A 102 6.32 10.04 3.59
C ASN A 102 6.51 11.57 3.68
N GLY A 103 6.86 12.22 2.56
CA GLY A 103 6.93 13.68 2.47
C GLY A 103 5.55 14.31 2.57
N GLU A 104 4.59 13.86 1.76
CA GLU A 104 3.21 14.37 1.80
C GLU A 104 2.53 14.10 3.16
N ILE A 105 2.80 12.94 3.77
CA ILE A 105 2.35 12.65 5.14
C ILE A 105 2.99 13.64 6.11
N ALA A 106 4.30 13.89 6.01
CA ALA A 106 4.99 14.83 6.89
C ALA A 106 4.42 16.25 6.78
N ASP A 107 4.09 16.69 5.56
CA ASP A 107 3.48 17.99 5.30
C ASP A 107 2.07 18.09 5.92
N GLN A 108 1.21 17.08 5.70
CA GLN A 108 -0.14 17.03 6.28
C GLN A 108 -0.12 17.02 7.81
N LEU A 109 0.84 16.30 8.36
CA LEU A 109 0.94 16.03 9.79
C LEU A 109 1.81 17.05 10.54
N VAL A 110 2.42 17.99 9.82
CA VAL A 110 3.36 19.02 10.29
C VAL A 110 4.48 18.41 11.13
N VAL A 111 5.16 17.40 10.57
CA VAL A 111 6.30 16.70 11.19
C VAL A 111 7.46 16.59 10.19
N SER A 112 8.61 16.07 10.61
CA SER A 112 9.71 15.79 9.67
C SER A 112 9.42 14.55 8.81
N PRO A 113 9.95 14.46 7.58
CA PRO A 113 9.88 13.24 6.76
C PRO A 113 10.43 11.99 7.45
N LEU A 114 11.45 12.16 8.29
CA LEU A 114 12.01 11.06 9.09
C LEU A 114 11.03 10.58 10.16
N THR A 115 10.30 11.50 10.78
CA THR A 115 9.24 11.17 11.76
C THR A 115 8.11 10.41 11.07
N ALA A 116 7.66 10.85 9.89
CA ALA A 116 6.65 10.15 9.10
C ALA A 116 7.11 8.73 8.72
N LYS A 117 8.34 8.58 8.23
CA LYS A 117 8.96 7.27 7.94
C LYS A 117 8.94 6.37 9.18
N THR A 118 9.28 6.91 10.34
CA THR A 118 9.31 6.16 11.61
C THR A 118 7.90 5.66 11.98
N HIS A 119 6.86 6.47 11.80
CA HIS A 119 5.47 6.03 12.01
C HIS A 119 5.08 4.90 11.06
N VAL A 120 5.41 5.02 9.77
CA VAL A 120 5.12 3.98 8.77
C VAL A 120 5.86 2.67 9.12
N SER A 121 7.14 2.73 9.48
CA SER A 121 7.91 1.54 9.90
C SER A 121 7.32 0.87 11.15
N ARG A 122 6.82 1.65 12.11
CA ARG A 122 6.15 1.10 13.30
C ARG A 122 4.82 0.44 12.95
N LEU A 123 4.05 1.04 12.03
CA LEU A 123 2.82 0.43 11.52
C LEU A 123 3.09 -0.91 10.83
N LEU A 124 4.14 -0.99 10.00
CA LEU A 124 4.55 -2.24 9.36
C LEU A 124 4.77 -3.35 10.39
N MET A 125 5.56 -3.07 11.44
CA MET A 125 5.82 -4.05 12.49
C MET A 125 4.55 -4.41 13.27
N LYS A 126 3.77 -3.40 13.68
CA LYS A 126 2.60 -3.59 14.55
C LYS A 126 1.46 -4.34 13.86
N LEU A 127 1.28 -4.14 12.56
CA LEU A 127 0.24 -4.79 11.76
C LEU A 127 0.74 -6.05 11.06
N GLY A 128 2.00 -6.47 11.29
CA GLY A 128 2.61 -7.59 10.58
C GLY A 128 2.70 -7.38 9.06
N ALA A 129 2.63 -6.13 8.60
CA ALA A 129 2.64 -5.79 7.20
C ALA A 129 4.09 -5.78 6.68
N ARG A 130 4.36 -6.60 5.67
CA ARG A 130 5.72 -6.74 5.12
C ARG A 130 6.19 -5.50 4.37
N ASP A 131 5.30 -4.78 3.69
CA ASP A 131 5.57 -3.53 2.97
C ASP A 131 4.39 -2.57 3.04
N ARG A 132 4.66 -1.35 2.58
CA ARG A 132 3.67 -0.28 2.47
C ARG A 132 2.43 -0.68 1.66
N ALA A 133 2.53 -1.55 0.65
CA ALA A 133 1.38 -1.99 -0.12
C ALA A 133 0.41 -2.81 0.75
N GLN A 134 0.93 -3.63 1.66
CA GLN A 134 0.11 -4.31 2.65
C GLN A 134 -0.58 -3.34 3.61
N LEU A 135 0.07 -2.24 4.01
CA LEU A 135 -0.62 -1.20 4.82
C LEU A 135 -1.79 -0.56 4.06
N VAL A 136 -1.64 -0.35 2.76
CA VAL A 136 -2.74 0.15 1.92
C VAL A 136 -3.89 -0.85 1.91
N VAL A 137 -3.61 -2.15 1.70
CA VAL A 137 -4.63 -3.22 1.75
C VAL A 137 -5.34 -3.23 3.11
N VAL A 138 -4.59 -3.20 4.21
CA VAL A 138 -5.12 -3.16 5.58
C VAL A 138 -6.04 -1.96 5.80
N ALA A 139 -5.68 -0.77 5.30
CA ALA A 139 -6.50 0.43 5.41
C ALA A 139 -7.86 0.29 4.69
N TYR A 140 -7.90 -0.40 3.55
CA TYR A 140 -9.16 -0.68 2.82
C TYR A 140 -9.97 -1.81 3.48
N GLU A 141 -9.32 -2.92 3.85
CA GLU A 141 -10.00 -4.08 4.44
C GLU A 141 -10.61 -3.76 5.81
N SER A 142 -9.96 -2.89 6.59
CA SER A 142 -10.50 -2.37 7.85
C SER A 142 -11.64 -1.36 7.68
N GLY A 143 -11.88 -0.87 6.45
CA GLY A 143 -12.84 0.19 6.18
C GLY A 143 -12.39 1.58 6.66
N LEU A 144 -11.14 1.73 7.11
CA LEU A 144 -10.57 3.02 7.52
C LEU A 144 -10.48 4.00 6.33
N VAL A 145 -10.20 3.47 5.13
CA VAL A 145 -10.24 4.24 3.89
C VAL A 145 -11.30 3.65 2.99
N VAL A 146 -12.26 4.48 2.58
CA VAL A 146 -13.33 4.11 1.64
C VAL A 146 -13.04 4.78 0.30
N PRO A 147 -13.09 4.05 -0.82
CA PRO A 147 -12.93 4.63 -2.13
C PRO A 147 -13.92 5.76 -2.43
N GLY A 148 -13.42 6.88 -2.94
CA GLY A 148 -14.27 8.01 -3.35
C GLY A 148 -14.78 8.90 -2.21
N GLY A 149 -14.41 8.61 -0.96
CA GLY A 149 -14.55 9.58 0.13
C GLY A 149 -13.48 10.66 0.00
N ALA A 150 -13.89 11.93 -0.06
CA ALA A 150 -12.96 13.04 0.14
C ALA A 150 -12.34 12.90 1.53
N ALA A 151 -11.01 12.97 1.61
CA ALA A 151 -10.30 13.25 2.84
C ALA A 151 -10.57 14.71 3.26
#